data_AF-A0A965IQK1-F1
#
_entry.id   AF-A0A965IQK1-F1
#
_cell.length_a   1.000
_cell.length_b   1.000
_cell.length_c   1.000
_cell.angle_alpha   90.00
_cell.angle_beta   90.00
_cell.angle_gamma   90.00
#
_symmetry.space_group_name_H-M   'P 1'
#
loop_
_entity.id
_entity.type
_entity.pdbx_description
1 polymer ?
#
loop_
_entity_poly.entity_id
_entity_poly.type
_entity_poly.pdbx_seq_one_letter_code
_entity_poly.pdbx_strand_id
1 'polypeptide(L)'
;LPLDELAAHGVTPEILRERVATPAVKRALAQQIERVRTLQRDAEPGIAMLDAASQPCIRAASVLYCGIVDEVERIAYDVFNKRASVPLCRRLAVAGLAWFHARAAR
;
A
#
# COMPACT_ATOMS: atom_id res chain seq x y z
N LEU A 1 5.94 3.88 -14.04
CA LEU A 1 5.46 5.05 -13.26
C LEU A 1 4.46 5.80 -14.12
N PRO A 2 3.36 6.33 -13.56
CA PRO A 2 2.41 7.16 -14.30
C PRO A 2 3.04 8.53 -14.58
N LEU A 3 3.82 8.64 -15.65
CA LEU A 3 4.65 9.82 -15.92
C LEU A 3 3.81 11.09 -16.11
N ASP A 4 2.63 10.98 -16.71
CA ASP A 4 1.74 12.12 -16.94
C ASP A 4 1.19 12.69 -15.62
N GLU A 5 0.84 11.80 -14.67
CA GLU A 5 0.37 12.21 -13.34
C GLU A 5 1.51 12.81 -12.52
N LEU A 6 2.74 12.30 -12.65
CA LEU A 6 3.92 12.88 -12.02
C LEU A 6 4.25 14.26 -12.62
N ALA A 7 4.13 14.41 -13.94
CA ALA A 7 4.34 15.66 -14.65
C ALA A 7 3.35 16.76 -14.19
N ALA A 8 2.12 16.40 -13.84
CA ALA A 8 1.14 17.33 -13.26
C ALA A 8 1.60 17.96 -11.92
N HIS A 9 2.54 17.31 -11.21
CA HIS A 9 3.19 17.85 -10.01
C HIS A 9 4.53 18.55 -10.31
N GLY A 10 4.90 18.68 -11.58
CA GLY A 10 6.21 19.17 -12.01
C GLY A 10 7.33 18.16 -11.82
N VAL A 11 7.02 16.87 -11.68
CA VAL A 11 8.01 15.80 -11.52
C VAL A 11 8.35 15.23 -12.88
N THR A 12 9.59 15.45 -13.33
CA THR A 12 10.12 14.88 -14.57
C THR A 12 10.98 13.65 -14.27
N PRO A 13 11.23 12.78 -15.28
CA PRO A 13 12.20 11.69 -15.14
C PRO A 13 13.58 12.15 -14.66
N GLU A 14 14.02 13.34 -15.05
CA GLU A 14 15.29 13.95 -14.64
C GLU A 14 15.33 14.18 -13.14
N ILE A 15 14.28 14.77 -12.57
CA ILE A 15 14.15 15.01 -11.12
C ILE A 15 14.17 13.68 -10.35
N LEU A 16 13.54 12.63 -10.88
CA LEU A 16 13.55 11.31 -10.24
C LEU A 16 14.94 10.66 -10.25
N ARG A 17 15.78 10.95 -11.26
CA ARG A 17 17.16 10.44 -11.32
C ARG A 17 18.06 11.06 -10.25
N GLU A 18 17.73 12.26 -9.76
CA GLU A 18 18.43 12.89 -8.63
C GLU A 18 18.25 12.10 -7.32
N ARG A 19 17.25 11.20 -7.25
CA ARG A 19 16.95 10.37 -6.07
C ARG A 19 16.72 11.18 -4.79
N VAL A 20 16.17 12.39 -4.95
CA VAL A 20 15.77 13.25 -3.83
C VAL A 20 14.25 13.29 -3.76
N ALA A 21 13.70 13.05 -2.58
CA ALA A 21 12.27 13.22 -2.31
C ALA A 21 11.94 14.71 -2.19
N THR A 22 12.00 15.44 -3.31
CA THR A 22 11.66 16.87 -3.36
C THR A 22 10.19 17.11 -2.98
N PRO A 23 9.80 18.33 -2.58
CA PRO A 23 8.40 18.62 -2.26
C PRO A 23 7.41 18.25 -3.37
N ALA A 24 7.81 18.40 -4.65
CA ALA A 24 7.03 17.96 -5.80
C ALA A 24 6.85 16.45 -5.84
N VAL A 25 7.92 15.68 -5.66
CA VAL A 25 7.87 14.21 -5.58
C VAL A 25 7.00 13.75 -4.41
N LYS A 26 7.12 14.38 -3.23
CA LYS A 26 6.30 14.05 -2.07
C LYS A 26 4.81 14.29 -2.31
N ARG A 27 4.43 15.40 -2.94
CA ARG A 27 3.03 15.68 -3.31
C ARG A 27 2.51 14.66 -4.33
N ALA A 28 3.31 14.34 -5.33
CA ALA A 28 2.94 13.34 -6.33
C ALA A 28 2.73 11.96 -5.68
N LEU A 29 3.63 11.55 -4.78
CA LEU A 29 3.47 10.31 -4.00
C LEU A 29 2.21 10.35 -3.12
N ALA A 30 1.93 11.46 -2.43
CA ALA A 30 0.73 11.60 -1.62
C ALA A 30 -0.56 11.38 -2.43
N GLN A 31 -0.63 11.91 -3.66
CA GLN A 31 -1.77 11.65 -4.54
C GLN A 31 -1.88 10.17 -4.92
N GLN A 32 -0.76 9.50 -5.22
CA GLN A 32 -0.77 8.07 -5.52
C GLN A 32 -1.18 7.22 -4.30
N ILE A 33 -0.79 7.62 -3.09
CA ILE A 33 -1.22 6.97 -1.85
C ILE A 33 -2.74 7.07 -1.68
N GLU A 34 -3.33 8.24 -1.93
CA GLU A 34 -4.79 8.38 -1.84
C GLU A 34 -5.52 7.54 -2.90
N ARG A 35 -4.95 7.42 -4.10
CA ARG A 35 -5.47 6.51 -5.13
C ARG A 35 -5.43 5.05 -4.65
N VAL A 36 -4.34 4.61 -4.03
CA VAL A 36 -4.24 3.24 -3.46
C VAL A 36 -5.31 3.03 -2.38
N ARG A 37 -5.52 4.01 -1.48
CA ARG A 37 -6.57 3.94 -0.45
C ARG A 37 -7.97 3.85 -1.05
N THR A 38 -8.22 4.60 -2.12
CA THR A 38 -9.50 4.57 -2.83
C THR A 38 -9.71 3.20 -3.48
N LEU A 39 -8.74 2.69 -4.24
CA LEU A 39 -8.82 1.36 -4.85
C LEU A 39 -8.98 0.25 -3.82
N GLN A 40 -8.34 0.36 -2.66
CA GLN A 40 -8.51 -0.60 -1.58
C GLN A 40 -9.95 -0.60 -1.06
N ARG A 41 -10.53 0.59 -0.81
CA ARG A 41 -11.94 0.73 -0.38
C ARG A 41 -12.90 0.16 -1.42
N ASP A 42 -12.66 0.44 -2.69
CA ASP A 42 -13.51 -0.04 -3.79
C ASP A 42 -13.41 -1.57 -3.99
N ALA A 43 -12.25 -2.16 -3.71
CA ALA A 43 -12.03 -3.60 -3.82
C ALA A 43 -12.56 -4.39 -2.62
N GLU A 44 -12.75 -3.76 -1.47
CA GLU A 44 -13.16 -4.43 -0.22
C GLU A 44 -14.46 -5.25 -0.36
N PRO A 45 -15.54 -4.75 -1.00
CA PRO A 45 -16.74 -5.56 -1.24
C PRO A 45 -16.48 -6.77 -2.14
N GLY A 46 -15.54 -6.65 -3.08
CA GLY A 46 -15.16 -7.73 -4.00
C GLY A 46 -14.55 -8.93 -3.27
N ILE A 47 -13.93 -8.73 -2.10
CA ILE A 47 -13.39 -9.82 -1.28
C ILE A 47 -14.52 -10.73 -0.78
N ALA A 48 -15.68 -10.17 -0.43
CA ALA A 48 -16.84 -10.94 0.03
C ALA A 48 -17.50 -11.77 -1.09
N MET A 49 -17.21 -11.44 -2.36
CA MET A 49 -17.71 -12.18 -3.52
C MET A 49 -16.86 -13.40 -3.89
N LEU A 50 -15.67 -13.55 -3.29
CA LEU A 50 -14.80 -14.69 -3.51
C LEU A 50 -15.27 -15.93 -2.74
N ASP A 51 -14.77 -17.10 -3.16
CA ASP A 51 -14.93 -18.33 -2.41
C ASP A 51 -14.48 -18.15 -0.94
N ALA A 52 -15.28 -18.66 0.00
CA ALA A 52 -15.10 -18.48 1.44
C ALA A 52 -13.71 -18.90 1.92
N ALA A 53 -13.12 -19.95 1.33
CA ALA A 53 -11.78 -20.42 1.68
C ALA A 53 -10.68 -19.43 1.24
N SER A 54 -10.93 -18.63 0.19
CA SER A 54 -9.98 -17.67 -0.36
C SER A 54 -10.03 -16.30 0.32
N GLN A 55 -11.17 -15.91 0.90
CA GLN A 55 -11.38 -14.57 1.48
C GLN A 55 -10.33 -14.18 2.54
N PRO A 56 -9.94 -15.05 3.50
CA PRO A 56 -8.95 -14.69 4.51
C PRO A 56 -7.58 -14.37 3.91
N CYS A 57 -7.18 -15.12 2.87
CA CYS A 57 -5.90 -14.91 2.19
C CYS A 57 -5.88 -13.58 1.44
N ILE A 58 -6.93 -13.27 0.70
CA ILE A 58 -7.02 -12.01 -0.06
C ILE A 58 -7.17 -10.80 0.87
N ARG A 59 -7.93 -10.92 1.96
CA ARG A 59 -8.01 -9.89 3.00
C ARG A 59 -6.65 -9.63 3.65
N ALA A 60 -5.89 -10.69 3.94
CA ALA A 60 -4.53 -10.56 4.45
C ALA A 60 -3.61 -9.83 3.47
N ALA A 61 -3.66 -10.21 2.19
CA ALA A 61 -2.90 -9.55 1.13
C ALA A 61 -3.26 -8.06 1.01
N SER A 62 -4.55 -7.71 1.00
CA SER A 62 -5.04 -6.32 0.98
C SER A 62 -4.44 -5.50 2.13
N VAL A 63 -4.52 -6.00 3.36
CA VAL A 63 -3.98 -5.30 4.54
C VAL A 63 -2.45 -5.12 4.44
N LEU A 64 -1.73 -6.13 3.97
CA LEU A 64 -0.28 -6.09 3.89
C LEU A 64 0.21 -5.19 2.75
N TYR A 65 -0.32 -5.32 1.54
CA TYR A 65 0.15 -4.54 0.41
C TYR A 65 -0.27 -3.08 0.49
N CYS A 66 -1.53 -2.81 0.85
CA CYS A 66 -1.98 -1.44 1.05
C CYS A 66 -1.39 -0.81 2.32
N GLY A 67 -0.97 -1.61 3.31
CA GLY A 67 -0.25 -1.09 4.48
C GLY A 67 1.15 -0.52 4.17
N ILE A 68 1.71 -0.78 2.98
CA ILE A 68 3.02 -0.22 2.58
C ILE A 68 2.93 1.30 2.44
N VAL A 69 1.80 1.84 1.97
CA VAL A 69 1.68 3.30 1.78
C VAL A 69 1.69 4.06 3.10
N ASP A 70 1.15 3.48 4.18
CA ASP A 70 1.25 4.03 5.53
C ASP A 70 2.73 4.12 5.98
N GLU A 71 3.53 3.12 5.61
CA GLU A 71 4.97 3.12 5.91
C GLU A 71 5.74 4.14 5.07
N VAL A 72 5.30 4.43 3.84
CA VAL A 72 5.84 5.52 3.00
C VAL A 72 5.58 6.88 3.64
N GLU A 73 4.38 7.10 4.19
CA GLU A 73 4.06 8.32 4.94
C GLU A 73 4.91 8.42 6.21
N ARG A 74 5.10 7.31 6.95
CA ARG A 74 5.90 7.28 8.18
C ARG A 74 7.37 7.62 7.97
N ILE A 75 7.94 7.28 6.81
CA ILE A 75 9.30 7.70 6.42
C ILE A 75 9.35 9.10 5.78
N ALA A 76 8.27 9.88 5.89
CA ALA A 76 8.13 11.22 5.29
C ALA A 76 8.39 11.24 3.78
N TYR A 77 7.94 10.19 3.08
CA TYR A 77 8.06 9.98 1.63
C TYR A 77 9.50 9.81 1.12
N ASP A 78 10.45 9.53 2.01
CA ASP A 78 11.86 9.32 1.68
C ASP A 78 12.12 7.92 1.09
N VAL A 79 11.47 7.62 -0.03
CA VAL A 79 11.50 6.31 -0.70
C VAL A 79 12.83 6.00 -1.40
N PHE A 80 13.69 6.99 -1.57
CA PHE A 80 15.00 6.82 -2.21
C PHE A 80 16.08 6.36 -1.24
N ASN A 81 16.03 6.82 0.02
CA ASN A 81 17.04 6.48 1.03
C ASN A 81 16.54 5.41 2.01
N LYS A 82 15.22 5.22 2.12
CA LYS A 82 14.61 4.29 3.07
C LYS A 82 13.67 3.32 2.38
N ARG A 83 13.65 2.09 2.86
CA ARG A 83 12.70 1.08 2.41
C ARG A 83 11.46 1.10 3.29
N ALA A 84 10.31 1.46 2.73
CA ALA A 84 9.02 1.25 3.37
C ALA A 84 8.74 -0.26 3.47
N SER A 85 8.44 -0.76 4.66
CA SER A 85 8.16 -2.18 4.89
C SER A 85 7.22 -2.35 6.06
N VAL A 86 6.16 -3.12 5.83
CA VAL A 86 5.15 -3.39 6.87
C VAL A 86 5.81 -4.09 8.06
N PRO A 87 5.63 -3.57 9.29
CA PRO A 87 6.26 -4.12 10.48
C PRO A 87 5.75 -5.53 10.79
N LEU A 88 6.61 -6.31 11.46
CA LEU A 88 6.33 -7.71 11.80
C LEU A 88 5.04 -7.86 12.63
N CYS A 89 4.77 -6.94 13.56
CA CYS A 89 3.55 -6.98 14.37
C CYS A 89 2.27 -6.95 13.50
N ARG A 90 2.24 -6.13 12.45
CA ARG A 90 1.08 -6.03 11.55
C ARG A 90 0.95 -7.30 10.70
N ARG A 91 2.07 -7.93 10.31
CA ARG A 91 2.07 -9.24 9.64
C ARG A 91 1.52 -10.34 10.54
N LEU A 92 1.94 -10.36 11.81
CA LEU A 92 1.49 -11.34 12.80
C LEU A 92 0.01 -11.17 13.15
N ALA A 93 -0.48 -9.93 13.27
CA ALA A 93 -1.90 -9.67 13.52
C ALA A 93 -2.79 -10.24 12.39
N VAL A 94 -2.39 -10.01 11.14
CA VAL A 94 -3.09 -10.53 9.96
C VAL A 94 -3.02 -12.06 9.89
N ALA A 95 -1.85 -12.65 10.14
CA ALA A 95 -1.68 -14.10 10.17
C ALA A 95 -2.49 -14.76 11.30
N GLY A 96 -2.54 -14.13 12.48
CA GLY A 96 -3.31 -14.60 13.63
C GLY A 96 -4.81 -14.61 13.35
N LEU A 97 -5.35 -13.53 12.78
CA LEU A 97 -6.75 -13.46 12.34
C LEU A 97 -7.12 -14.56 11.34
N ALA A 98 -6.25 -14.78 10.34
CA ALA A 98 -6.46 -15.85 9.36
C ALA A 98 -6.45 -17.25 10.02
N TRP A 99 -5.56 -17.48 10.98
CA TRP A 99 -5.48 -18.74 11.74
C TRP A 99 -6.73 -18.98 12.60
N PHE A 100 -7.24 -17.95 13.29
CA PHE A 100 -8.48 -18.06 14.08
C PHE A 100 -9.69 -18.39 13.20
N HIS A 101 -9.84 -17.74 12.04
CA HIS A 101 -10.91 -18.07 11.09
C HIS A 101 -10.80 -19.49 10.55
N ALA A 102 -9.60 -19.95 10.22
CA ALA A 102 -9.38 -21.33 9.76
C ALA A 102 -9.69 -22.37 10.86
N ARG A 103 -9.44 -22.03 12.13
CA ARG A 103 -9.71 -22.92 13.28
C ARG A 103 -11.19 -22.97 13.65
N ALA A 104 -11.95 -21.89 13.45
CA ALA A 104 -13.39 -21.83 13.71
C ALA A 104 -14.24 -22.52 12.61
N ALA A 105 -13.69 -22.71 11.42
CA ALA A 105 -14.32 -23.43 10.31
C ALA A 105 -14.08 -24.95 10.32
N ARG A 106 -13.42 -25.47 11.35
CA ARG A 106 -13.14 -26.90 11.59
C ARG A 106 -13.97 -27.40 12.75
#